data_AF-A0A378SXH4-F1
#
_entry.id   AF-A0A378SXH4-F1
#
_cell.length_a   1.000
_cell.length_b   1.000
_cell.length_c   1.000
_cell.angle_alpha   90.00
_cell.angle_beta   90.00
_cell.angle_gamma   90.00
#
_symmetry.space_group_name_H-M   'P 1'
#
loop_
_entity.id
_entity.type
_entity.pdbx_description
1 polymer ?
#
loop_
_entity_poly.entity_id
_entity_poly.type
_entity_poly.pdbx_seq_one_letter_code
_entity_poly.pdbx_strand_id
1 'polypeptide(L)'
;MTDAGPLKHDVVVIHTDGGCRPNPGPGGWGAVLRHREHVREMYGGDPGTTSNNRMELMAPIMALEALTRPVVVHLHTDSTYVRNGITKWVLGWERNGWLTAAKQPVKNVDLWQRLQAACAQHQVEWFWVKGHSGIADNELADELATRGLLEAVAGSRDLVH
;
A
#
# COMPACT_ATOMS: atom_id res chain seq x y z
N MET A 1 -15.92 -36.33 -12.90
CA MET A 1 -16.14 -35.18 -13.80
C MET A 1 -16.95 -34.18 -13.00
N THR A 2 -16.46 -33.00 -12.60
CA THR A 2 -15.38 -32.15 -13.11
C THR A 2 -14.64 -31.52 -11.95
N ASP A 3 -13.32 -31.74 -11.91
CA ASP A 3 -12.37 -30.95 -11.15
C ASP A 3 -12.23 -29.60 -11.86
N ALA A 4 -12.77 -28.54 -11.27
CA ALA A 4 -12.47 -27.18 -11.64
C ALA A 4 -11.56 -26.63 -10.55
N GLY A 5 -10.25 -26.76 -10.75
CA GLY A 5 -9.26 -26.03 -9.97
C GLY A 5 -9.60 -24.54 -9.93
N PRO A 6 -9.15 -23.80 -8.90
CA PRO A 6 -9.58 -22.42 -8.68
C PRO A 6 -9.41 -21.62 -9.96
N LEU A 7 -10.55 -21.13 -10.49
CA LEU A 7 -10.58 -20.37 -11.73
C LEU A 7 -9.59 -19.22 -11.60
N LYS A 8 -8.64 -19.15 -12.53
CA LYS A 8 -7.61 -18.11 -12.70
C LYS A 8 -8.19 -16.69 -12.92
N HIS A 9 -9.49 -16.49 -12.68
CA HIS A 9 -10.32 -15.33 -13.05
C HIS A 9 -11.00 -14.63 -11.86
N ASP A 10 -10.68 -15.01 -10.62
CA ASP A 10 -11.22 -14.34 -9.42
C ASP A 10 -10.15 -13.73 -8.50
N VAL A 11 -8.96 -13.48 -9.05
CA VAL A 11 -7.88 -12.76 -8.36
C VAL A 11 -8.07 -11.26 -8.56
N VAL A 12 -7.93 -10.50 -7.48
CA VAL A 12 -7.80 -9.04 -7.55
C VAL A 12 -6.32 -8.70 -7.67
N VAL A 13 -5.94 -7.98 -8.74
CA VAL A 13 -4.58 -7.47 -8.91
C VAL A 13 -4.53 -6.05 -8.41
N ILE A 14 -3.60 -5.74 -7.52
CA ILE A 14 -3.44 -4.41 -6.93
C ILE A 14 -2.02 -3.93 -7.22
N HIS A 15 -1.88 -2.70 -7.72
CA HIS A 15 -0.61 -1.98 -7.79
C HIS A 15 -0.67 -0.78 -6.85
N THR A 16 0.43 -0.52 -6.14
CA THR A 16 0.48 0.54 -5.12
C THR A 16 1.79 1.28 -5.15
N ASP A 17 1.73 2.61 -4.98
CA ASP A 17 2.88 3.47 -4.78
C ASP A 17 2.57 4.58 -3.75
N GLY A 18 3.60 5.19 -3.18
CA GLY A 18 3.46 6.29 -2.25
C GLY A 18 4.76 7.00 -1.96
N GLY A 19 4.68 8.31 -1.69
CA GLY A 19 5.87 9.12 -1.46
C GLY A 19 5.56 10.47 -0.85
N CYS A 20 6.60 11.15 -0.36
CA CYS A 20 6.53 12.50 0.16
C CYS A 20 7.60 13.38 -0.48
N ARG A 21 7.28 14.68 -0.63
CA ARG A 21 8.27 15.67 -1.07
C ARG A 21 8.03 17.01 -0.33
N PRO A 22 9.00 17.52 0.46
CA PRO A 22 10.24 16.85 0.90
C PRO A 22 9.96 15.65 1.83
N ASN A 23 11.00 14.91 2.26
CA ASN A 23 10.88 13.76 3.16
C ASN A 23 11.67 13.99 4.46
N PRO A 24 11.01 14.22 5.62
CA PRO A 24 9.57 14.24 5.82
C PRO A 24 8.92 15.55 5.30
N GLY A 25 7.61 15.48 5.05
CA GLY A 25 6.81 16.57 4.49
C GLY A 25 5.43 16.05 4.03
N PRO A 26 4.65 16.86 3.29
CA PRO A 26 3.40 16.41 2.70
C PRO A 26 3.63 15.17 1.82
N GLY A 27 2.65 14.28 1.80
CA GLY A 27 2.73 12.98 1.16
C GLY A 27 1.50 12.61 0.36
N GLY A 28 1.66 11.71 -0.59
CA GLY A 28 0.59 11.12 -1.37
C GLY A 28 0.77 9.62 -1.55
N TRP A 29 -0.34 8.90 -1.67
CA TRP A 29 -0.39 7.47 -1.95
C TRP A 29 -1.39 7.20 -3.08
N GLY A 30 -1.12 6.16 -3.87
CA GLY A 30 -1.92 5.76 -5.01
C GLY A 30 -2.06 4.24 -5.09
N ALA A 31 -3.23 3.78 -5.51
CA ALA A 31 -3.52 2.37 -5.72
C ALA A 31 -4.43 2.14 -6.93
N VAL A 32 -4.12 1.11 -7.69
CA VAL A 32 -4.92 0.64 -8.84
C VAL A 32 -5.34 -0.80 -8.56
N LEU A 33 -6.65 -1.05 -8.47
CA LEU A 33 -7.22 -2.37 -8.26
C LEU A 33 -7.89 -2.83 -9.56
N ARG A 34 -7.56 -4.03 -10.02
CA ARG A 34 -8.18 -4.66 -11.19
C ARG A 34 -8.83 -5.99 -10.81
N HIS A 35 -10.07 -6.18 -11.25
CA HIS A 35 -10.80 -7.44 -11.15
C HIS A 35 -11.61 -7.65 -12.43
N ARG A 36 -11.19 -8.63 -13.24
CA ARG A 36 -11.73 -8.85 -14.59
C ARG A 36 -11.59 -7.58 -15.43
N GLU A 37 -12.70 -7.05 -15.94
CA GLU A 37 -12.74 -5.81 -16.75
C GLU A 37 -12.84 -4.54 -15.89
N HIS A 38 -13.08 -4.68 -14.58
CA HIS A 38 -13.25 -3.53 -13.70
C HIS A 38 -11.92 -3.02 -13.21
N VAL A 39 -11.79 -1.69 -13.21
CA VAL A 39 -10.65 -0.95 -12.71
C VAL A 39 -11.15 0.03 -11.68
N ARG A 40 -10.47 0.09 -10.53
CA ARG A 40 -10.70 1.09 -9.50
C ARG A 40 -9.38 1.78 -9.18
N GLU A 41 -9.35 3.08 -9.40
CA GLU A 41 -8.24 3.95 -9.03
C GLU A 41 -8.56 4.61 -7.69
N MET A 42 -7.57 4.67 -6.81
CA MET A 42 -7.69 5.25 -5.49
C MET A 42 -6.44 6.05 -5.19
N TYR A 43 -6.60 7.20 -4.56
CA TYR A 43 -5.49 8.02 -4.12
C TYR A 43 -5.90 8.85 -2.91
N GLY A 44 -4.90 9.38 -2.22
CA GLY A 44 -5.09 10.31 -1.12
C GLY A 44 -3.76 10.92 -0.72
N GLY A 45 -3.80 11.90 0.17
CA GLY A 45 -2.60 12.56 0.66
C GLY A 45 -2.71 12.99 2.11
N ASP A 46 -1.56 13.26 2.69
CA ASP A 46 -1.39 13.80 4.02
C ASP A 46 -0.78 15.21 3.91
N PRO A 47 -1.53 16.27 4.28
CA PRO A 47 -1.04 17.64 4.24
C PRO A 47 0.06 17.94 5.28
N GLY A 48 0.17 17.10 6.31
CA GLY A 48 1.11 17.26 7.41
C GLY A 48 2.51 16.69 7.13
N THR A 49 3.29 16.54 8.20
CA THR A 49 4.65 16.00 8.14
C THR A 49 4.62 14.47 8.20
N THR A 50 4.61 13.83 7.03
CA THR A 50 4.70 12.37 6.86
C THR A 50 6.01 11.97 6.18
N SER A 51 6.19 10.70 5.80
CA SER A 51 7.42 10.19 5.16
C SER A 51 7.09 9.20 4.04
N ASN A 52 8.01 9.00 3.10
CA ASN A 52 7.81 8.06 1.98
C ASN A 52 7.28 6.70 2.46
N ASN A 53 7.99 6.08 3.41
CA ASN A 53 7.60 4.79 3.98
C ASN A 53 6.18 4.75 4.56
N ARG A 54 5.66 5.86 5.10
CA ARG A 54 4.29 5.91 5.62
C ARG A 54 3.27 5.95 4.47
N MET A 55 3.57 6.68 3.40
CA MET A 55 2.70 6.71 2.21
C MET A 55 2.76 5.39 1.44
N GLU A 56 3.94 4.79 1.29
CA GLU A 56 4.11 3.44 0.74
C GLU A 56 3.33 2.40 1.53
N LEU A 57 3.25 2.51 2.86
CA LEU A 57 2.41 1.64 3.70
C LEU A 57 0.91 1.95 3.57
N MET A 58 0.54 3.22 3.44
CA MET A 58 -0.85 3.64 3.35
C MET A 58 -1.51 3.12 2.07
N ALA A 59 -0.80 3.13 0.94
CA ALA A 59 -1.33 2.67 -0.35
C ALA A 59 -1.94 1.24 -0.30
N PRO A 60 -1.21 0.19 0.12
CA PRO A 60 -1.76 -1.16 0.24
C PRO A 60 -2.80 -1.29 1.35
N ILE A 61 -2.69 -0.53 2.45
CA ILE A 61 -3.72 -0.51 3.50
C ILE A 61 -5.06 -0.08 2.90
N MET A 62 -5.07 1.07 2.24
CA MET A 62 -6.30 1.65 1.68
C MET A 62 -6.87 0.78 0.57
N ALA A 63 -6.02 0.14 -0.24
CA ALA A 63 -6.47 -0.77 -1.29
C ALA A 63 -7.10 -2.06 -0.70
N LEU A 64 -6.48 -2.67 0.31
CA LEU A 64 -7.00 -3.88 0.94
C LEU A 64 -8.30 -3.59 1.73
N GLU A 65 -8.35 -2.50 2.49
CA GLU A 65 -9.56 -2.11 3.23
C GLU A 65 -10.75 -1.74 2.34
N ALA A 66 -10.51 -1.41 1.06
CA ALA A 66 -11.56 -1.13 0.10
C ALA A 66 -12.28 -2.39 -0.42
N LEU A 67 -11.72 -3.59 -0.17
CA LEU A 67 -12.30 -4.87 -0.55
C LEU A 67 -13.36 -5.28 0.48
N THR A 68 -14.57 -5.58 0.01
CA THR A 68 -15.73 -5.82 0.88
C THR A 68 -15.94 -7.30 1.24
N ARG A 69 -15.11 -8.20 0.73
CA ARG A 69 -15.19 -9.65 0.99
C ARG A 69 -13.80 -10.29 0.93
N PRO A 70 -13.58 -11.44 1.60
CA PRO A 70 -12.36 -12.23 1.44
C PRO A 70 -12.14 -12.64 -0.02
N VAL A 71 -10.93 -12.40 -0.53
CA VAL A 71 -10.52 -12.70 -1.93
C VAL A 71 -9.05 -13.05 -1.97
N VAL A 72 -8.60 -13.60 -3.11
CA VAL A 72 -7.18 -13.74 -3.44
C VAL A 72 -6.69 -12.42 -4.05
N VAL A 73 -5.58 -11.91 -3.54
CA VAL A 73 -4.98 -10.64 -3.95
C VAL A 73 -3.55 -10.85 -4.43
N HIS A 74 -3.23 -10.37 -5.62
CA HIS A 74 -1.85 -10.21 -6.08
C HIS A 74 -1.45 -8.73 -5.95
N LEU A 75 -0.68 -8.41 -4.92
CA LEU A 75 -0.30 -7.04 -4.60
C LEU A 75 1.11 -6.75 -5.08
N HIS A 76 1.23 -5.79 -5.99
CA HIS A 76 2.45 -5.34 -6.61
C HIS A 76 2.86 -3.98 -6.03
N THR A 77 4.12 -3.87 -5.62
CA THR A 77 4.71 -2.62 -5.14
C THR A 77 6.20 -2.61 -5.47
N ASP A 78 6.76 -1.44 -5.75
CA ASP A 78 8.21 -1.26 -5.86
C ASP A 78 8.89 -0.95 -4.53
N SER A 79 8.11 -0.70 -3.47
CA SER A 79 8.62 -0.53 -2.11
C SER A 79 9.19 -1.84 -1.57
N THR A 80 10.52 -1.91 -1.55
CA THR A 80 11.23 -2.97 -0.83
C THR A 80 10.97 -2.90 0.68
N TYR A 81 10.64 -1.73 1.23
CA TYR A 81 10.31 -1.56 2.64
C TYR A 81 9.00 -2.28 2.98
N VAL A 82 7.93 -2.04 2.21
CA VAL A 82 6.64 -2.71 2.36
C VAL A 82 6.79 -4.21 2.12
N ARG A 83 7.34 -4.59 0.95
CA ARG A 83 7.45 -6.00 0.56
C ARG A 83 8.28 -6.81 1.55
N ASN A 84 9.43 -6.31 2.01
CA ASN A 84 10.22 -7.04 2.99
C ASN A 84 9.58 -7.02 4.38
N GLY A 85 8.94 -5.92 4.79
CA GLY A 85 8.34 -5.86 6.11
C GLY A 85 7.20 -6.83 6.29
N ILE A 86 6.25 -6.88 5.36
CA ILE A 86 5.14 -7.82 5.45
C ILE A 86 5.58 -9.28 5.27
N THR A 87 6.56 -9.56 4.40
CA THR A 87 6.97 -10.96 4.12
C THR A 87 8.02 -11.52 5.08
N LYS A 88 8.76 -10.67 5.80
CA LYS A 88 9.90 -11.12 6.63
C LYS A 88 9.86 -10.61 8.08
N TRP A 89 9.34 -9.42 8.33
CA TRP A 89 9.56 -8.74 9.62
C TRP A 89 8.32 -8.74 10.52
N VAL A 90 7.13 -8.49 9.96
CA VAL A 90 5.88 -8.29 10.72
C VAL A 90 5.60 -9.45 11.68
N LEU A 91 5.73 -10.70 11.24
CA LEU A 91 5.52 -11.87 12.11
C LEU A 91 6.51 -11.94 13.28
N GLY A 92 7.76 -11.48 13.06
CA GLY A 92 8.76 -11.42 14.12
C GLY A 92 8.47 -10.29 15.11
N TRP A 93 8.07 -9.12 14.59
CA TRP A 93 7.70 -7.97 15.40
C TRP A 93 6.47 -8.24 16.25
N GLU A 94 5.42 -8.82 15.67
CA GLU A 94 4.20 -9.19 16.41
C GLU A 94 4.50 -10.12 17.59
N ARG A 95 5.28 -11.19 17.36
CA ARG A 95 5.72 -12.11 18.42
C ARG A 95 6.53 -11.43 19.51
N ASN A 96 7.27 -10.38 19.17
CA ASN A 96 8.11 -9.61 20.09
C ASN A 96 7.41 -8.36 20.65
N GLY A 97 6.08 -8.29 20.56
CA GLY A 97 5.30 -7.17 21.12
C GLY A 97 5.54 -5.84 20.40
N TRP A 98 5.84 -5.89 19.10
CA TRP A 98 6.16 -4.74 18.24
C TRP A 98 7.40 -3.96 18.65
N LEU A 99 8.40 -4.67 19.16
CA LEU A 99 9.71 -4.13 19.52
C LEU A 99 10.81 -4.62 18.58
N THR A 100 11.79 -3.75 18.34
CA THR A 100 13.07 -4.08 17.69
C THR A 100 13.97 -4.89 18.61
N ALA A 101 15.07 -5.45 18.09
CA ALA A 101 16.07 -6.14 18.90
C ALA A 101 16.68 -5.25 20.00
N ALA A 102 16.70 -3.93 19.80
CA ALA A 102 17.13 -2.93 20.78
C ALA A 102 16.03 -2.56 21.79
N LYS A 103 14.91 -3.30 21.84
CA LYS A 103 13.73 -3.07 22.68
C LYS A 103 13.06 -1.71 22.47
N GLN A 104 13.28 -1.08 21.31
CA GLN A 104 12.60 0.14 20.91
C GLN A 104 11.35 -0.18 20.10
N PRO A 105 10.27 0.62 20.16
CA PRO A 105 9.12 0.46 19.29
C PRO A 105 9.51 0.40 17.81
N VAL A 106 8.86 -0.50 17.07
CA VAL A 106 9.03 -0.59 15.61
C VAL A 106 8.56 0.72 14.97
N LYS A 107 9.38 1.29 14.08
CA LYS A 107 8.99 2.48 13.32
C LYS A 107 7.76 2.17 12.46
N ASN A 108 6.78 3.08 12.48
CA ASN A 108 5.49 2.94 11.79
C ASN A 108 4.65 1.74 12.27
N VAL A 109 4.80 1.33 13.54
CA VAL A 109 4.03 0.22 14.14
C VAL A 109 2.52 0.37 13.93
N ASP A 110 2.01 1.60 13.99
CA ASP A 110 0.61 1.94 13.76
C ASP A 110 0.12 1.47 12.37
N LEU A 111 0.91 1.73 11.33
CA LEU A 111 0.58 1.33 9.96
C LEU A 111 0.86 -0.15 9.71
N TRP A 112 1.88 -0.72 10.33
CA TRP A 112 2.15 -2.16 10.20
C TRP A 112 1.03 -3.02 10.81
N GLN A 113 0.53 -2.64 11.98
CA GLN A 113 -0.60 -3.30 12.61
C GLN A 113 -1.86 -3.19 11.74
N ARG A 114 -2.14 -2.00 11.19
CA ARG A 114 -3.28 -1.80 10.28
C ARG A 114 -3.14 -2.61 8.98
N LEU A 115 -1.95 -2.63 8.38
CA LEU A 115 -1.69 -3.44 7.18
C LEU A 115 -1.85 -4.93 7.47
N GLN A 116 -1.35 -5.43 8.61
CA GLN A 116 -1.53 -6.82 8.99
C GLN A 116 -3.01 -7.18 9.17
N ALA A 117 -3.78 -6.33 9.84
CA ALA A 117 -5.22 -6.52 10.02
C ALA A 117 -5.99 -6.53 8.68
N ALA A 118 -5.62 -5.64 7.75
CA ALA A 118 -6.19 -5.62 6.40
C ALA A 118 -5.82 -6.90 5.62
N CYS A 119 -4.56 -7.35 5.70
CA CYS A 119 -4.12 -8.60 5.06
C CYS A 119 -4.85 -9.83 5.59
N ALA A 120 -5.15 -9.89 6.89
CA ALA A 120 -5.77 -11.07 7.52
C ALA A 120 -7.16 -11.42 6.96
N GLN A 121 -7.82 -10.47 6.27
CA GLN A 121 -9.12 -10.67 5.65
C GLN A 121 -9.02 -11.34 4.26
N HIS A 122 -7.81 -11.45 3.69
CA HIS A 122 -7.58 -11.87 2.31
C HIS A 122 -6.44 -12.90 2.21
N GLN A 123 -6.36 -13.59 1.08
CA GLN A 123 -5.18 -14.39 0.72
C GLN A 123 -4.28 -13.51 -0.15
N VAL A 124 -3.28 -12.86 0.45
CA VAL A 124 -2.44 -11.86 -0.23
C VAL A 124 -1.09 -12.46 -0.63
N GLU A 125 -0.79 -12.43 -1.92
CA GLU A 125 0.54 -12.68 -2.48
C GLU A 125 1.22 -11.36 -2.86
N TRP A 126 2.49 -11.22 -2.47
CA TRP A 126 3.24 -9.97 -2.61
C TRP A 126 4.31 -10.08 -3.69
N PHE A 127 4.23 -9.19 -4.68
CA PHE A 127 5.13 -9.11 -5.81
C PHE A 127 5.93 -7.81 -5.72
N TRP A 128 7.25 -7.94 -5.71
CA TRP A 128 8.11 -6.77 -5.89
C TRP A 128 8.29 -6.52 -7.37
N VAL A 129 8.02 -5.28 -7.80
CA VAL A 129 8.31 -4.82 -9.15
C VAL A 129 9.40 -3.77 -9.10
N LYS A 130 10.12 -3.61 -10.21
CA LYS A 130 11.09 -2.53 -10.31
C LYS A 130 10.32 -1.23 -10.60
N GLY A 131 10.58 -0.16 -9.85
CA GLY A 131 10.00 1.16 -10.11
C GLY A 131 10.37 1.67 -11.51
N HIS A 132 9.44 2.41 -12.15
CA HIS A 132 9.57 2.95 -13.51
C HIS A 132 10.01 1.91 -14.56
N SER A 133 9.46 0.70 -14.49
CA SER A 133 9.80 -0.41 -15.38
C SER A 133 8.90 -0.58 -16.60
N GLY A 134 7.96 0.34 -16.87
CA GLY A 134 7.00 0.21 -17.96
C GLY A 134 5.75 -0.60 -17.60
N ILE A 135 5.54 -0.95 -16.32
CA ILE A 135 4.32 -1.63 -15.87
C ILE A 135 3.24 -0.56 -15.72
N ALA A 136 2.31 -0.51 -16.68
CA ALA A 136 1.30 0.53 -16.79
C ALA A 136 0.54 0.81 -15.48
N ASP A 137 0.16 -0.23 -14.72
CA ASP A 137 -0.57 -0.03 -13.47
C ASP A 137 0.31 0.47 -12.31
N ASN A 138 1.60 0.17 -12.33
CA ASN A 138 2.53 0.72 -11.35
C ASN A 138 2.81 2.20 -11.66
N GLU A 139 2.92 2.55 -12.94
CA GLU A 139 3.06 3.94 -13.38
C GLU A 139 1.79 4.74 -13.05
N LEU A 140 0.61 4.16 -13.26
CA LEU A 140 -0.65 4.77 -12.86
C LEU A 140 -0.74 4.93 -11.32
N ALA A 141 -0.23 3.99 -10.54
CA ALA A 141 -0.16 4.13 -9.08
C ALA A 141 0.76 5.28 -8.65
N ASP A 142 1.91 5.47 -9.30
CA ASP A 142 2.83 6.62 -9.08
C ASP A 142 2.17 7.95 -9.44
N GLU A 143 1.46 8.01 -10.58
CA GLU A 143 0.69 9.19 -11.00
C GLU A 143 -0.39 9.55 -9.97
N LEU A 144 -1.11 8.54 -9.47
CA LEU A 144 -2.12 8.69 -8.42
C LEU A 144 -1.51 9.16 -7.10
N ALA A 145 -0.36 8.62 -6.71
CA ALA A 145 0.37 9.06 -5.51
C ALA A 145 0.83 10.53 -5.65
N THR A 146 1.34 10.90 -6.82
CA THR A 146 1.71 12.27 -7.15
C THR A 146 0.51 13.21 -7.09
N ARG A 147 -0.65 12.79 -7.61
CA ARG A 147 -1.89 13.56 -7.51
C ARG A 147 -2.30 13.78 -6.05
N GLY A 148 -2.29 12.73 -5.22
CA GLY A 148 -2.60 12.83 -3.80
C GLY A 148 -1.69 13.81 -3.06
N LEU A 149 -0.39 13.80 -3.37
CA LEU A 149 0.58 14.75 -2.84
C LEU A 149 0.23 16.20 -3.22
N LEU A 150 -0.04 16.45 -4.51
CA LEU A 150 -0.33 17.79 -5.00
C LEU A 150 -1.61 18.36 -4.38
N GLU A 151 -2.66 17.55 -4.26
CA GLU A 151 -3.91 17.96 -3.62
C GLU A 151 -3.71 18.24 -2.12
N ALA A 152 -2.90 17.44 -1.41
CA ALA A 152 -2.55 17.68 -0.02
C ALA A 152 -1.78 19.00 0.18
N VAL A 153 -0.83 19.32 -0.71
CA VAL A 153 -0.09 20.58 -0.67
C VAL A 153 -0.99 21.78 -0.98
N ALA A 154 -1.92 21.64 -1.93
CA ALA A 154 -2.87 22.70 -2.28
C ALA A 154 -3.83 22.99 -1.12
N GLY A 155 -4.45 21.96 -0.54
CA GLY A 155 -5.38 22.11 0.59
C GLY A 155 -4.74 22.71 1.85
N SER A 156 -3.45 22.45 2.09
CA SER A 156 -2.70 23.10 3.17
C SER A 156 -2.57 24.63 3.00
N ARG A 157 -2.57 25.14 1.76
CA ARG A 157 -2.43 26.58 1.51
C ARG A 157 -3.72 27.33 1.79
N ASP A 158 -4.86 26.70 1.54
CA ASP A 158 -6.19 27.30 1.78
C ASP A 158 -6.54 27.37 3.27
N LEU A 159 -5.88 26.58 4.13
CA LEU A 159 -6.08 26.59 5.59
C LEU A 159 -5.25 27.64 6.34
N VAL A 160 -4.37 28.37 5.64
CA VAL A 160 -3.44 29.36 6.24
C VAL A 160 -3.86 30.81 5.95
N HIS A 161 -5.04 31.01 5.35
CA HIS A 161 -5.65 32.32 5.09
C HIS A 161 -6.96 32.49 5.85
#